data_AF-A0A932N5E1-F1
#
_entry.id   AF-A0A932N5E1-F1
#
_cell.length_a   1.000
_cell.length_b   1.000
_cell.length_c   1.000
_cell.angle_alpha   90.00
_cell.angle_beta   90.00
_cell.angle_gamma   90.00
#
_symmetry.space_group_name_H-M   'P 1'
#
loop_
_entity.id
_entity.type
_entity.pdbx_description
1 polymer ?
#
loop_
_entity_poly.entity_id
_entity_poly.type
_entity_poly.pdbx_seq_one_letter_code
_entity_poly.pdbx_strand_id
1 'polypeptide(L)'
;MAQPLLQLLKAAHPERPIDVLCPPSTAAVWRAMAEVDDVMENTFRHGALQLRERWALAQRLRARGYRDAYVLPNTLKYALIP
;
A
#
# COMPACT_ATOMS: atom_id res chain seq x y z
N MET A 1 5.46 12.11 1.07
CA MET A 1 5.95 12.38 2.45
C MET A 1 5.82 11.15 3.37
N ALA A 2 5.86 9.92 2.85
CA ALA A 2 5.65 8.73 3.68
C ALA A 2 6.94 8.07 4.19
N GLN A 3 8.10 8.42 3.64
CA GLN A 3 9.38 7.77 3.96
C GLN A 3 9.77 7.84 5.45
N PRO A 4 9.56 8.94 6.19
CA PRO A 4 9.88 8.97 7.62
C PRO A 4 9.09 7.94 8.43
N LEU A 5 7.84 7.66 8.05
CA LEU A 5 7.06 6.59 8.68
C LEU A 5 7.71 5.22 8.42
N LEU A 6 8.12 4.95 7.18
CA LEU A 6 8.76 3.68 6.83
C LEU A 6 10.07 3.47 7.61
N GLN A 7 10.86 4.53 7.77
CA GLN A 7 12.08 4.52 8.56
C GLN A 7 11.82 4.16 10.03
N LEU A 8 10.80 4.76 10.64
CA LEU A 8 10.41 4.44 12.01
C LEU A 8 9.89 3.01 12.14
N LEU A 9 9.12 2.52 11.16
CA LEU A 9 8.62 1.14 11.16
C LEU A 9 9.75 0.11 11.03
N LYS A 10 10.70 0.32 10.11
CA LYS A 10 11.89 -0.54 9.99
C LYS A 10 12.81 -0.44 11.20
N ALA A 11 12.93 0.73 11.83
CA ALA A 11 13.72 0.87 13.06
C ALA A 11 13.09 0.10 14.23
N ALA A 12 11.76 0.12 14.36
CA ALA A 12 11.04 -0.62 15.39
C ALA A 12 10.99 -2.13 15.12
N HIS A 13 10.93 -2.53 13.84
CA HIS A 13 10.81 -3.91 13.40
C HIS A 13 11.62 -4.20 12.13
N PRO A 14 12.95 -4.39 12.25
CA PRO A 14 13.85 -4.55 11.09
C PRO A 14 13.50 -5.74 10.19
N GLU A 15 13.01 -6.82 10.78
CA GLU A 15 12.68 -8.07 10.09
C GLU A 15 11.29 -8.07 9.42
N ARG A 16 10.46 -7.05 9.66
CA ARG A 16 9.10 -7.03 9.12
C ARG A 16 9.11 -6.41 7.71
N PRO A 17 8.59 -7.12 6.69
CA PRO A 17 8.52 -6.57 5.34
C PRO A 17 7.50 -5.44 5.26
N ILE A 18 7.78 -4.45 4.41
CA ILE A 18 6.91 -3.32 4.12
C ILE A 18 6.56 -3.36 2.64
N ASP A 19 5.31 -3.72 2.36
CA ASP A 19 4.77 -3.70 1.01
C ASP A 19 3.91 -2.46 0.80
N VAL A 20 4.03 -1.83 -0.37
CA VAL A 20 3.31 -0.60 -0.69
C VAL A 20 2.35 -0.83 -1.85
N LEU A 21 1.06 -0.52 -1.62
CA LEU A 21 0.06 -0.44 -2.67
C LEU A 21 -0.10 1.01 -3.14
N CYS A 22 0.22 1.30 -4.40
CA CYS A 22 0.18 2.67 -4.94
C CYS A 22 -0.29 2.76 -6.40
N PRO A 23 -0.72 3.94 -6.88
CA PRO A 23 -0.91 4.16 -8.32
C PRO A 23 0.41 4.06 -9.10
N PRO A 24 0.38 3.67 -10.40
CA PRO A 24 1.58 3.52 -11.23
C PRO A 24 2.42 4.80 -11.31
N SER A 25 1.78 5.98 -11.30
CA SER A 25 2.45 7.28 -11.34
C SER A 25 3.41 7.52 -10.16
N THR A 26 3.22 6.82 -9.04
CA THR A 26 4.06 6.95 -7.84
C THR A 26 4.96 5.74 -7.61
N ALA A 27 4.84 4.67 -8.40
CA ALA A 27 5.52 3.41 -8.14
C ALA A 27 7.06 3.54 -8.17
N ALA A 28 7.61 4.34 -9.09
CA ALA A 28 9.05 4.58 -9.18
C ALA A 28 9.63 5.22 -7.90
N VAL A 29 8.85 6.09 -7.25
CA VAL A 29 9.27 6.74 -5.99
C VAL A 29 9.33 5.73 -4.85
N TRP A 30 8.36 4.83 -4.76
CA TRP A 30 8.36 3.78 -3.73
C TRP A 30 9.46 2.75 -3.94
N ARG A 31 9.73 2.36 -5.20
CA ARG A 31 10.84 1.44 -5.53
C ARG A 31 12.22 1.99 -5.19
N ALA A 32 12.36 3.31 -5.09
CA ALA A 32 13.61 3.95 -4.71
C ALA A 32 13.83 4.02 -3.18
N MET A 33 12.82 3.68 -2.38
CA MET A 33 12.93 3.69 -0.91
C MET A 33 13.53 2.36 -0.43
N ALA A 34 14.65 2.43 0.30
CA ALA A 34 15.33 1.25 0.83
C ALA A 34 14.49 0.49 1.86
N GLU A 35 13.51 1.15 2.47
CA GLU A 35 12.62 0.59 3.47
C GLU A 35 11.48 -0.27 2.88
N VAL A 36 11.27 -0.22 1.55
CA VAL A 36 10.16 -0.90 0.85
C VAL A 36 10.65 -2.21 0.23
N ASP A 37 9.93 -3.30 0.52
CA ASP A 37 10.27 -4.65 0.04
C ASP A 37 9.54 -5.01 -1.27
N ASP A 38 8.24 -4.72 -1.36
CA ASP A 38 7.43 -4.92 -2.57
C ASP A 38 6.59 -3.69 -2.91
N VAL A 39 6.43 -3.41 -4.20
CA VAL A 39 5.58 -2.32 -4.70
C VAL A 39 4.50 -2.91 -5.60
N MET A 40 3.29 -2.92 -5.08
CA MET A 40 2.09 -3.33 -5.80
C MET A 40 1.42 -2.13 -6.45
N GLU A 41 1.25 -2.18 -7.76
CA GLU A 41 0.53 -1.14 -8.49
C GLU A 41 -0.98 -1.42 -8.50
N ASN A 42 -1.78 -0.43 -8.09
CA ASN A 42 -3.23 -0.49 -8.28
C ASN A 42 -3.62 0.11 -9.64
N THR A 43 -4.53 -0.55 -10.37
CA THR A 43 -5.00 -0.08 -11.68
C THR A 43 -6.31 0.72 -11.57
N PHE A 44 -6.55 1.38 -10.43
CA PHE A 44 -7.80 2.09 -10.20
C PHE A 44 -7.89 3.34 -11.07
N ARG A 45 -8.88 3.40 -11.95
CA ARG A 45 -9.18 4.56 -12.80
C ARG A 45 -9.91 5.61 -11.96
N HIS A 46 -9.53 6.87 -12.14
CA HIS A 46 -10.24 8.00 -11.54
C HIS A 46 -11.69 8.06 -12.07
N GLY A 47 -12.64 8.32 -11.18
CA GLY A 47 -14.06 8.51 -11.52
C GLY A 47 -14.97 7.29 -11.38
N ALA A 48 -14.42 6.06 -11.35
CA ALA A 48 -15.18 4.84 -11.12
C ALA A 48 -14.91 4.27 -9.72
N LEU A 49 -15.96 3.83 -9.02
CA LEU A 49 -15.82 3.20 -7.70
C LEU A 49 -15.05 1.87 -7.77
N GLN A 50 -15.22 1.12 -8.87
CA GLN A 50 -14.51 -0.16 -9.13
C GLN A 50 -14.56 -1.14 -7.94
N LEU A 51 -15.74 -1.29 -7.34
CA LEU A 51 -15.93 -2.09 -6.12
C LEU A 51 -15.51 -3.55 -6.31
N ARG A 52 -15.76 -4.14 -7.48
CA ARG A 52 -15.38 -5.54 -7.78
C ARG A 52 -13.86 -5.70 -7.82
N GLU A 53 -13.15 -4.79 -8.46
CA GLU A 53 -11.69 -4.80 -8.56
C GLU A 53 -11.04 -4.51 -7.21
N ARG A 54 -11.62 -3.60 -6.41
CA ARG A 54 -11.19 -3.35 -5.03
C ARG A 54 -11.36 -4.58 -4.15
N TRP A 55 -12.51 -5.26 -4.26
CA TRP A 55 -12.75 -6.49 -3.52
C TRP A 55 -11.80 -7.61 -3.94
N ALA A 56 -11.57 -7.80 -5.24
CA ALA A 56 -10.61 -8.78 -5.74
C ALA A 56 -9.18 -8.48 -5.26
N LEU A 57 -8.79 -7.20 -5.22
CA LEU A 57 -7.51 -6.77 -4.65
C LEU A 57 -7.44 -7.04 -3.14
N ALA A 58 -8.48 -6.69 -2.38
CA ALA A 58 -8.56 -6.94 -0.95
C ALA A 58 -8.41 -8.43 -0.62
N GLN A 59 -9.04 -9.32 -1.41
CA GLN A 59 -8.86 -10.78 -1.23
C GLN A 59 -7.42 -11.24 -1.48
N ARG A 60 -6.72 -10.67 -2.47
CA ARG A 60 -5.30 -10.96 -2.70
C ARG A 60 -4.43 -10.47 -1.54
N LEU A 61 -4.70 -9.29 -1.00
CA LEU A 61 -3.99 -8.75 0.16
C LEU A 61 -4.25 -9.59 1.42
N ARG A 62 -5.50 -10.04 1.62
CA ARG A 62 -5.85 -10.95 2.71
C ARG A 62 -5.10 -12.27 2.62
N ALA A 63 -4.95 -12.82 1.42
CA ALA A 63 -4.18 -14.05 1.21
C ALA A 63 -2.68 -13.90 1.53
N ARG A 64 -2.12 -12.68 1.45
CA ARG A 64 -0.74 -12.38 1.86
C ARG A 64 -0.55 -12.32 3.38
N GLY A 65 -1.64 -12.26 4.17
CA GLY A 65 -1.57 -12.39 5.63
C GLY A 65 -0.92 -11.20 6.35
N TYR A 66 -1.09 -9.97 5.85
CA TYR A 66 -0.58 -8.77 6.53
C TYR A 66 -1.15 -8.63 7.93
N ARG A 67 -0.27 -8.36 8.89
CA ARG A 67 -0.64 -8.15 10.29
C ARG A 67 -1.17 -6.74 10.55
N ASP A 68 -0.57 -5.75 9.89
CA ASP A 68 -0.88 -4.34 10.07
C ASP A 68 -1.08 -3.69 8.70
N ALA A 69 -1.99 -2.71 8.62
CA ALA A 69 -2.24 -1.93 7.41
C ALA A 69 -2.26 -0.43 7.75
N TYR A 70 -1.42 0.35 7.07
CA TYR A 70 -1.34 1.80 7.23
C TYR A 70 -1.97 2.50 6.03
N VAL A 71 -3.15 3.09 6.21
CA VAL A 71 -3.84 3.84 5.16
C VAL A 71 -3.46 5.32 5.24
N LEU A 72 -2.52 5.73 4.40
CA LEU A 72 -1.95 7.10 4.41
C LEU A 72 -2.79 8.18 3.71
N PRO A 73 -3.57 7.89 2.64
CA PRO A 73 -4.37 8.92 2.00
C PRO A 73 -5.52 9.40 2.89
N ASN A 74 -5.64 10.71 3.09
CA ASN A 74 -6.73 11.37 3.83
C ASN A 74 -8.08 11.39 3.09
N THR A 75 -8.41 10.36 2.31
CA THR A 75 -9.73 10.25 1.68
C THR A 75 -10.37 8.90 1.95
N LEU A 76 -11.66 8.92 2.30
CA LEU A 76 -12.47 7.74 2.67
C LEU A 76 -12.40 6.59 1.65
N LYS A 77 -12.13 6.91 0.38
CA LYS A 77 -12.01 5.94 -0.72
C LYS A 77 -10.84 4.96 -0.55
N TYR A 78 -9.82 5.31 0.22
CA TYR A 78 -8.69 4.43 0.54
C TYR A 78 -8.89 3.63 1.83
N ALA A 79 -9.76 4.10 2.73
CA ALA A 79 -10.13 3.39 3.97
C ALA A 79 -11.09 2.20 3.73
N LEU A 80 -11.58 2.01 2.51
CA LEU A 80 -12.44 0.88 2.09
C LEU A 80 -11.67 -0.32 1.52
N ILE A 81 -10.33 -0.26 1.56
CA ILE A 81 -9.45 -1.32 1.06
C ILE A 81 -9.12 -2.39 2.12
N PRO A 82 -8.94 -2.06 3.42
CA PRO A 82 -8.77 -3.08 4.44
C PRO A 82 -10.09 -3.79 4.79
#